data_AF-A0AAJ3JDP8-F1
#
_entry.id   AF-A0AAJ3JDP8-F1
#
_cell.length_a   1.000
_cell.length_b   1.000
_cell.length_c   1.000
_cell.angle_alpha   90.00
_cell.angle_beta   90.00
_cell.angle_gamma   90.00
#
_symmetry.space_group_name_H-M   'P 1'
#
loop_
_entity.id
_entity.type
_entity.pdbx_description
1 polymer ?
#
loop_
_entity_poly.entity_id
_entity_poly.type
_entity_poly.pdbx_seq_one_letter_code
_entity_poly.pdbx_strand_id
1 'polypeptide(L)'
;MKNHPDTVELLQKIDKLLTAVESLHNCLQTLEAVPNDSYDIARTQLRNAAREASHVIERHRSTQELNQKSEQNVPHSLALLASAEAAEWRANELRKNGDYAEARQASERAITLRQAASEAAVIERRQGMHLVQPIG
;
A
#
# COMPACT_ATOMS: atom_id res chain seq x y z
N MET A 1 -3.37 1.42 -15.22
CA MET A 1 -2.93 1.80 -13.85
C MET A 1 -3.88 2.88 -13.36
N LYS A 2 -4.75 2.60 -12.39
CA LYS A 2 -5.63 3.63 -11.79
C LYS A 2 -4.80 4.37 -10.73
N ASN A 3 -4.60 5.67 -10.90
CA ASN A 3 -3.93 6.49 -9.89
C ASN A 3 -4.76 6.44 -8.61
N HIS A 4 -4.14 6.06 -7.48
CA HIS A 4 -4.80 6.04 -6.19
C HIS A 4 -5.26 7.48 -5.86
N PRO A 5 -6.51 7.73 -5.44
CA PRO A 5 -7.03 9.08 -5.18
C PRO A 5 -6.14 9.87 -4.22
N ASP A 6 -5.56 9.20 -3.22
CA ASP A 6 -4.62 9.78 -2.26
C ASP A 6 -3.31 10.27 -2.92
N THR A 7 -2.84 9.59 -3.96
CA THR A 7 -1.62 10.00 -4.69
C THR A 7 -1.86 11.30 -5.45
N VAL A 8 -3.07 11.46 -6.01
CA VAL A 8 -3.46 12.70 -6.71
C VAL A 8 -3.60 13.86 -5.71
N GLU A 9 -4.24 13.62 -4.56
CA GLU A 9 -4.37 14.62 -3.49
C GLU A 9 -2.99 15.05 -2.95
N LEU A 10 -2.07 14.10 -2.76
CA LEU A 10 -0.71 14.39 -2.29
C LEU A 10 0.06 15.27 -3.28
N LEU A 11 0.00 14.96 -4.58
CA LEU A 11 0.62 15.77 -5.63
C LEU A 11 0.06 17.19 -5.66
N GLN A 12 -1.26 17.35 -5.49
CA GLN A 12 -1.90 18.67 -5.38
C GLN A 12 -1.45 19.45 -4.14
N LYS A 13 -1.17 18.78 -3.01
CA LYS A 13 -0.64 19.45 -1.82
C LYS A 13 0.84 19.85 -1.99
N ILE A 14 1.64 19.06 -2.70
CA ILE A 14 3.02 19.40 -3.05
C ILE A 14 3.06 20.66 -3.92
N ASP A 15 2.20 20.74 -4.93
CA ASP A 15 2.11 21.90 -5.81
C ASP A 15 1.77 23.19 -5.03
N LYS A 16 0.76 23.12 -4.15
CA LYS A 16 0.39 24.23 -3.25
C LYS A 16 1.53 24.66 -2.32
N LEU A 17 2.32 23.72 -1.82
CA LEU A 17 3.49 24.01 -1.00
C LEU A 17 4.58 24.73 -1.78
N LEU A 18 4.86 24.28 -3.01
CA LEU A 18 5.83 24.92 -3.89
C LEU A 18 5.43 26.36 -4.22
N THR A 19 4.15 26.59 -4.58
CA THR A 19 3.63 27.94 -4.81
C THR A 19 3.75 28.84 -3.58
N ALA A 20 3.50 28.31 -2.37
CA ALA A 20 3.63 29.08 -1.13
C ALA A 20 5.09 29.42 -0.80
N VAL A 21 6.04 28.51 -1.09
CA VAL A 21 7.48 28.75 -0.94
C VAL A 21 7.95 29.81 -1.94
N GLU A 22 7.52 29.74 -3.20
CA GLU A 22 7.82 30.73 -4.23
C GLU A 22 7.28 32.12 -3.85
N SER A 23 6.06 32.19 -3.32
CA SER A 23 5.48 33.45 -2.84
C SER A 23 6.29 34.09 -1.71
N LEU A 24 6.74 33.29 -0.73
CA LEU A 24 7.61 33.74 0.35
C LEU A 24 8.99 34.18 -0.18
N HIS A 25 9.55 33.41 -1.11
CA HIS A 25 10.84 33.72 -1.73
C HIS A 25 10.81 35.05 -2.49
N ASN A 26 9.74 35.30 -3.25
CA ASN A 26 9.55 36.55 -3.97
C ASN A 26 9.42 37.75 -3.01
N CYS A 27 8.72 37.59 -1.88
CA CYS A 27 8.65 38.64 -0.84
C CYS A 27 10.03 38.96 -0.23
N LEU A 28 10.89 37.94 -0.08
CA LEU A 28 12.25 38.11 0.43
C LEU A 28 13.21 38.71 -0.61
N GLN A 29 13.04 38.44 -1.91
CA GLN A 29 13.88 39.03 -2.96
C GLN A 29 13.57 40.51 -3.23
N THR A 30 12.36 40.97 -2.91
CA THR A 30 11.85 42.32 -3.25
C THR A 30 11.83 43.28 -2.03
N LEU A 31 12.67 42.98 -1.02
CA LEU A 31 12.75 43.65 0.30
C LEU A 31 12.79 45.18 0.30
N GLU A 32 13.07 45.85 -0.82
CA GLU A 32 13.04 47.33 -0.93
C GLU A 32 11.64 47.94 -1.13
N ALA A 33 10.59 47.16 -1.44
CA ALA A 33 9.27 47.72 -1.78
C ALA A 33 8.03 46.95 -1.28
N VAL A 34 8.20 45.86 -0.50
CA VAL A 34 7.06 45.02 -0.09
C VAL A 34 6.45 45.51 1.23
N PRO A 35 5.14 45.82 1.28
CA PRO A 35 4.46 46.15 2.54
C PRO A 35 4.51 44.95 3.50
N ASN A 36 4.83 45.19 4.78
CA ASN A 36 5.02 44.15 5.82
C ASN A 36 3.89 43.10 5.85
N ASP A 37 2.65 43.50 5.57
CA ASP A 37 1.49 42.61 5.55
C ASP A 37 1.61 41.48 4.52
N SER A 38 2.27 41.72 3.38
CA SER A 38 2.44 40.72 2.31
C SER A 38 3.34 39.55 2.72
N TYR A 39 4.38 39.83 3.52
CA TYR A 39 5.26 38.80 4.06
C TYR A 39 4.52 37.91 5.08
N ASP A 40 3.75 38.53 5.97
CA ASP A 40 2.97 37.80 6.97
C ASP A 40 1.84 36.96 6.35
N ILE A 41 1.22 37.46 5.26
CA ILE A 41 0.26 36.70 4.45
C ILE A 41 0.93 35.48 3.81
N ALA A 42 2.05 35.65 3.12
CA ALA A 42 2.77 34.53 2.47
C ALA A 42 3.24 33.48 3.49
N ARG A 43 3.75 33.92 4.64
CA ARG A 43 4.14 33.05 5.75
C ARG A 43 2.95 32.27 6.33
N THR A 44 1.79 32.89 6.42
CA THR A 44 0.56 32.23 6.90
C THR A 44 0.06 31.21 5.89
N GLN A 45 0.09 31.53 4.60
CA GLN A 45 -0.26 30.60 3.51
C GLN A 45 0.65 29.37 3.51
N LEU A 46 1.96 29.54 3.68
CA LEU A 46 2.91 28.42 3.78
C LEU A 46 2.60 27.52 4.98
N ARG A 47 2.32 28.10 6.15
CA ARG A 47 1.95 27.32 7.35
C ARG A 47 0.66 26.52 7.15
N ASN A 48 -0.34 27.12 6.53
CA ASN A 48 -1.60 26.44 6.26
C ASN A 48 -1.41 25.32 5.23
N ALA A 49 -0.69 25.57 4.14
CA ALA A 49 -0.35 24.56 3.14
C ALA A 49 0.45 23.40 3.73
N ALA A 50 1.43 23.68 4.60
CA ALA A 50 2.19 22.66 5.31
C ALA A 50 1.32 21.82 6.23
N ARG A 51 0.43 22.45 7.00
CA ARG A 51 -0.50 21.74 7.89
C ARG A 51 -1.44 20.82 7.11
N GLU A 52 -2.00 21.31 6.00
CA GLU A 52 -2.84 20.50 5.13
C GLU A 52 -2.09 19.30 4.53
N ALA A 53 -0.85 19.51 4.08
CA ALA A 53 -0.01 18.44 3.56
C ALA A 53 0.31 17.39 4.64
N SER A 54 0.62 17.80 5.87
CA SER A 54 0.84 16.89 7.00
C SER A 54 -0.38 16.02 7.28
N HIS A 55 -1.59 16.58 7.25
CA HIS A 55 -2.81 15.80 7.44
C HIS A 55 -3.04 14.75 6.34
N VAL A 56 -2.73 15.08 5.08
CA VAL A 56 -2.84 14.12 3.96
C VAL A 56 -1.78 13.02 4.08
N ILE A 57 -0.55 13.37 4.44
CA ILE A 57 0.53 12.40 4.67
C ILE A 57 0.18 11.44 5.80
N GLU A 58 -0.35 11.95 6.92
CA GLU A 58 -0.72 11.12 8.06
C GLU A 58 -1.89 10.19 7.73
N ARG A 59 -2.91 10.69 7.02
CA ARG A 59 -4.02 9.86 6.52
C ARG A 59 -3.51 8.76 5.59
N HIS A 60 -2.65 9.10 4.64
CA HIS A 60 -2.08 8.13 3.71
C HIS A 60 -1.26 7.07 4.44
N ARG A 61 -0.47 7.48 5.44
CA ARG A 61 0.29 6.58 6.29
C ARG A 61 -0.62 5.65 7.10
N SER A 62 -1.68 6.16 7.72
CA SER A 62 -2.64 5.33 8.46
C SER A 62 -3.34 4.32 7.55
N THR A 63 -3.73 4.71 6.34
CA THR A 63 -4.32 3.79 5.34
C THR A 63 -3.30 2.74 4.90
N GLN A 64 -2.05 3.13 4.65
CA GLN A 64 -0.98 2.18 4.33
C GLN A 64 -0.69 1.22 5.48
N GLU A 65 -0.66 1.69 6.73
CA GLU A 65 -0.46 0.85 7.91
C GLU A 65 -1.64 -0.12 8.12
N LEU A 66 -2.87 0.31 7.87
CA LEU A 66 -4.06 -0.56 7.88
C LEU A 66 -4.00 -1.61 6.76
N ASN A 67 -3.63 -1.20 5.55
CA ASN A 67 -3.47 -2.11 4.42
C ASN A 67 -2.34 -3.11 4.67
N GLN A 68 -1.17 -2.68 5.15
CA GLN A 68 -0.06 -3.56 5.50
C GLN A 68 -0.41 -4.51 6.65
N LYS A 69 -1.12 -4.05 7.69
CA LYS A 69 -1.64 -4.93 8.74
C LYS A 69 -2.67 -5.93 8.20
N SER A 70 -3.49 -5.53 7.24
CA SER A 70 -4.46 -6.44 6.60
C SER A 70 -3.76 -7.48 5.71
N GLU A 71 -2.72 -7.09 4.97
CA GLU A 71 -1.92 -7.98 4.14
C GLU A 71 -1.04 -8.92 4.98
N GLN A 72 -0.52 -8.44 6.12
CA GLN A 72 0.19 -9.28 7.12
C GLN A 72 -0.71 -10.28 7.82
N ASN A 73 -2.04 -10.07 7.80
CA ASN A 73 -3.02 -10.97 8.40
C ASN A 73 -3.59 -11.99 7.41
N VAL A 74 -3.12 -12.02 6.15
CA VAL A 74 -3.50 -13.10 5.24
C VAL A 74 -2.87 -14.39 5.77
N PRO A 75 -3.68 -15.41 6.11
CA PRO A 75 -3.13 -16.68 6.58
C PRO A 75 -2.18 -17.26 5.53
N HIS A 76 -1.04 -17.77 5.98
CA HIS A 76 -0.06 -18.40 5.12
C HIS A 76 -0.69 -19.55 4.31
N SER A 77 -1.61 -20.30 4.91
CA SER A 77 -2.43 -21.30 4.22
C SER A 77 -3.19 -20.74 3.01
N LEU A 78 -3.76 -19.54 3.13
CA LEU A 78 -4.52 -18.90 2.05
C LEU A 78 -3.59 -18.44 0.92
N ALA A 79 -2.40 -17.90 1.25
CA ALA A 79 -1.39 -17.53 0.26
C ALA A 79 -0.89 -18.75 -0.55
N LEU A 80 -0.72 -19.89 0.10
CA LEU A 80 -0.36 -21.16 -0.55
C LEU A 80 -1.48 -21.68 -1.46
N LEU A 81 -2.75 -21.55 -1.05
CA LEU A 81 -3.91 -21.90 -1.90
C LEU A 81 -3.97 -21.04 -3.15
N ALA A 82 -3.85 -19.72 -3.03
CA ALA A 82 -3.83 -18.81 -4.18
C ALA A 82 -2.69 -19.17 -5.16
N SER A 83 -1.52 -19.54 -4.62
CA SER A 83 -0.38 -19.99 -5.44
C SER A 83 -0.67 -21.32 -6.15
N ALA A 84 -1.40 -22.24 -5.51
CA ALA A 84 -1.81 -23.49 -6.13
C ALA A 84 -2.80 -23.27 -7.28
N GLU A 85 -3.78 -22.38 -7.10
CA GLU A 85 -4.73 -22.00 -8.15
C GLU A 85 -4.01 -21.37 -9.35
N ALA A 86 -3.04 -20.50 -9.12
CA ALA A 86 -2.23 -19.93 -10.19
C ALA A 86 -1.42 -21.00 -10.95
N ALA A 87 -0.85 -21.98 -10.24
CA ALA A 87 -0.14 -23.10 -10.85
C ALA A 87 -1.06 -24.00 -11.69
N GLU A 88 -2.28 -24.26 -11.22
CA GLU A 88 -3.29 -25.03 -11.97
C GLU A 88 -3.79 -24.29 -13.20
N TRP A 89 -4.01 -22.97 -13.08
CA TRP A 89 -4.33 -22.13 -14.24
C TRP A 89 -3.22 -22.19 -15.30
N ARG A 90 -1.95 -22.07 -14.88
CA ARG A 90 -0.79 -22.21 -15.77
C ARG A 90 -0.73 -23.59 -16.42
N ALA A 91 -0.99 -24.66 -15.68
CA ALA A 91 -1.03 -26.02 -16.21
C ALA A 91 -2.09 -26.15 -17.33
N ASN A 92 -3.26 -25.55 -17.13
CA ASN A 92 -4.32 -25.53 -18.13
C ASN A 92 -3.94 -24.77 -19.40
N GLU A 93 -3.28 -23.62 -19.27
CA GLU A 93 -2.79 -22.86 -20.42
C GLU A 93 -1.71 -23.62 -21.20
N LEU A 94 -0.76 -24.25 -20.50
CA LEU A 94 0.27 -25.09 -21.12
C LEU A 94 -0.32 -26.29 -21.86
N ARG A 95 -1.35 -26.93 -21.29
CA ARG A 95 -2.06 -28.03 -21.93
C ARG A 95 -2.76 -27.60 -23.23
N LYS A 96 -3.35 -26.39 -23.25
CA LYS A 96 -3.95 -25.82 -24.47
C LYS A 96 -2.90 -25.57 -25.54
N ASN A 97 -1.70 -25.17 -25.14
CA ASN A 97 -0.59 -24.89 -26.04
C ASN A 97 0.16 -26.16 -26.50
N GLY A 98 -0.22 -27.34 -25.99
CA GLY A 98 0.39 -28.62 -26.34
C GLY A 98 1.64 -28.98 -25.55
N ASP A 99 2.06 -28.14 -24.59
CA ASP A 99 3.22 -28.38 -23.73
C ASP A 99 2.84 -29.24 -22.51
N TYR A 100 2.59 -30.53 -22.77
CA TYR A 100 2.11 -31.47 -21.75
C TYR A 100 3.14 -31.74 -20.64
N ALA A 101 4.44 -31.66 -20.93
CA ALA A 101 5.50 -31.87 -19.93
C ALA A 101 5.50 -30.76 -18.88
N GLU A 102 5.50 -29.50 -19.31
CA GLU A 102 5.42 -28.36 -18.40
C GLU A 102 4.05 -28.28 -17.70
N ALA A 103 2.96 -28.62 -18.40
CA ALA A 103 1.63 -28.67 -17.81
C ALA A 103 1.58 -29.66 -16.64
N ARG A 104 2.22 -30.83 -16.79
CA ARG A 104 2.31 -31.84 -15.73
C ARG A 104 3.09 -31.30 -14.53
N GLN A 105 4.25 -30.67 -14.75
CA GLN A 105 5.04 -30.08 -13.67
C GLN A 105 4.27 -28.99 -12.92
N ALA A 106 3.54 -28.13 -13.64
CA ALA A 106 2.70 -27.08 -13.04
C ALA A 106 1.54 -27.67 -12.22
N SER A 107 0.93 -28.75 -12.70
CA SER A 107 -0.13 -29.47 -11.97
C SER A 107 0.40 -30.16 -10.71
N GLU A 108 1.54 -30.84 -10.79
CA GLU A 108 2.21 -31.45 -9.64
C GLU A 108 2.56 -30.40 -8.59
N ARG A 109 3.05 -29.24 -9.03
CA ARG A 109 3.32 -28.09 -8.13
C ARG A 109 2.05 -27.59 -7.45
N ALA A 110 0.92 -27.52 -8.16
CA ALA A 110 -0.37 -27.12 -7.57
C ALA A 110 -0.82 -28.11 -6.47
N ILE A 111 -0.61 -29.42 -6.67
CA ILE A 111 -0.92 -30.45 -5.67
C ILE A 111 -0.05 -30.26 -4.42
N THR A 112 1.26 -30.12 -4.58
CA THR A 112 2.19 -29.91 -3.45
C THR A 112 1.83 -28.65 -2.66
N LEU A 113 1.45 -27.56 -3.35
CA LEU A 113 1.03 -26.31 -2.69
C LEU A 113 -0.27 -26.47 -1.89
N ARG A 114 -1.24 -27.26 -2.38
CA ARG A 114 -2.48 -27.57 -1.64
C ARG A 114 -2.23 -28.41 -0.38
N GLN A 115 -1.29 -29.34 -0.46
CA GLN A 115 -0.87 -30.13 0.72
C GLN A 115 -0.23 -29.22 1.77
N ALA A 116 0.75 -28.40 1.36
CA ALA A 116 1.39 -27.43 2.24
C ALA A 116 0.37 -26.42 2.83
N ALA A 117 -0.61 -25.97 2.04
CA ALA A 117 -1.67 -25.10 2.54
C ALA A 117 -2.52 -25.76 3.63
N SER A 118 -2.84 -27.04 3.46
CA SER A 118 -3.63 -27.81 4.44
C SER A 118 -2.87 -27.97 5.75
N GLU A 119 -1.57 -28.27 5.68
CA GLU A 119 -0.69 -28.34 6.85
C GLU A 119 -0.58 -26.99 7.56
N ALA A 120 -0.37 -25.91 6.80
CA ALA A 120 -0.32 -24.54 7.33
C ALA A 120 -1.64 -24.17 8.03
N ALA A 121 -2.80 -24.51 7.44
CA ALA A 121 -4.11 -24.21 8.03
C ALA A 121 -4.30 -24.91 9.39
N VAL A 122 -3.81 -26.15 9.53
CA VAL A 122 -3.85 -26.87 10.81
C VAL A 122 -2.96 -26.20 11.85
N ILE A 123 -1.75 -25.78 11.46
CA ILE A 123 -0.81 -25.09 12.36
C ILE A 123 -1.41 -23.75 12.81
N GLU A 124 -1.91 -22.94 11.88
CA GLU A 124 -2.56 -21.65 12.15
C GLU A 124 -3.76 -21.82 13.10
N ARG A 125 -4.59 -22.84 12.86
CA ARG A 125 -5.73 -23.14 13.74
C ARG A 125 -5.29 -23.51 15.16
N ARG A 126 -4.23 -24.31 15.29
CA ARG A 126 -3.65 -24.66 16.61
C ARG A 126 -3.10 -23.44 17.32
N GLN A 127 -2.35 -22.59 16.62
CA GLN A 127 -1.82 -21.35 17.17
C GLN A 127 -2.96 -20.41 17.62
N GLY A 128 -3.99 -20.26 16.79
CA GLY A 128 -5.19 -19.49 17.15
C GLY A 128 -5.89 -20.02 18.39
N MET A 129 -6.03 -21.33 18.56
CA MET A 129 -6.60 -21.92 19.78
C MET A 129 -5.70 -21.71 21.01
N HIS A 130 -4.37 -21.78 20.88
CA HIS A 130 -3.45 -21.53 22.00
C HIS A 130 -3.47 -20.07 22.48
N LEU A 131 -3.80 -19.11 21.60
CA LEU A 131 -3.96 -17.70 21.94
C LEU A 131 -5.31 -17.40 22.65
N VAL A 132 -6.28 -18.31 22.59
CA VAL A 132 -7.60 -18.19 23.21
C VAL A 132 -7.67 -19.06 24.48
N GLN A 133 -6.64 -19.04 25.32
CA GLN A 133 -6.80 -19.61 26.67
C GLN A 133 -7.76 -18.72 27.47
N PRO A 134 -8.73 -19.31 28.20
CA PRO A 134 -9.69 -18.53 28.97
C PRO A 134 -8.96 -17.78 30.06
N ILE A 135 -9.29 -16.49 30.20
CA ILE A 135 -8.98 -15.69 31.37
C ILE A 135 -9.60 -16.44 32.56
N GLY A 136 -8.77 -17.11 33.34
CA GLY A 136 -9.13 -17.67 34.64
C GLY A 136 -9.20 -16.58 35.70
#